data_AF-A0A939YUL9-F1
#
_entry.id   AF-A0A939YUL9-F1
#
_cell.length_a   1.000
_cell.length_b   1.000
_cell.length_c   1.000
_cell.angle_alpha   90.00
_cell.angle_beta   90.00
_cell.angle_gamma   90.00
#
_symmetry.space_group_name_H-M   'P 1'
#
loop_
_entity.id
_entity.type
_entity.pdbx_description
1 polymer ?
#
loop_
_entity_poly.entity_id
_entity_poly.type
_entity_poly.pdbx_seq_one_letter_code
_entity_poly.pdbx_strand_id
1 'polypeptide(L)'
;KLLYEVADIGSNSLWLDHGHIQPLLIHLIEEGCLNAVPAETTVSGDVNGDGTVGIADAVLLQKWLLAVPGTELNDWKAADLNSDNSVDAFDMVFMRNKIVSE
;
A
#
# COMPACT_ATOMS: atom_id res chain seq x y z
N LYS A 1 -12.37 26.77 -8.85
CA LYS A 1 -13.49 26.03 -8.22
C LYS A 1 -13.15 24.56 -8.33
N LEU A 2 -12.34 24.05 -7.39
CA LEU A 2 -12.04 22.62 -7.32
C LEU A 2 -13.31 21.98 -6.79
N LEU A 3 -13.99 21.22 -7.66
CA LEU A 3 -15.19 20.49 -7.31
C LEU A 3 -14.71 19.14 -6.78
N TYR A 4 -14.69 19.01 -5.46
CA TYR A 4 -14.48 17.73 -4.78
C TYR A 4 -15.76 16.90 -4.96
N GLU A 5 -15.65 15.73 -5.56
CA GLU A 5 -16.74 14.78 -5.63
C GLU A 5 -16.64 13.83 -4.44
N VAL A 6 -17.61 13.91 -3.52
CA VAL A 6 -17.68 13.05 -2.34
C VAL A 6 -18.49 11.82 -2.72
N ALA A 7 -17.85 10.67 -2.83
CA ALA A 7 -18.54 9.39 -2.92
C ALA A 7 -19.00 8.98 -1.50
N ASP A 8 -20.29 9.16 -1.22
CA ASP A 8 -20.92 8.69 0.01
C ASP A 8 -20.91 7.15 0.05
N ILE A 9 -20.21 6.59 1.04
CA ILE A 9 -20.21 5.16 1.33
C ILE A 9 -20.77 4.87 2.73
N GLY A 10 -21.90 5.47 3.12
CA GLY A 10 -22.82 4.87 4.11
C GLY A 10 -22.25 4.51 5.50
N SER A 11 -21.08 5.03 5.88
CA SER A 11 -20.40 4.78 7.17
C SER A 11 -19.28 5.79 7.37
N ASN A 12 -19.57 6.95 7.97
CA ASN A 12 -18.67 7.93 8.62
C ASN A 12 -17.24 8.15 8.06
N SER A 13 -17.00 7.88 6.77
CA SER A 13 -15.65 7.82 6.18
C SER A 13 -15.65 8.63 4.89
N LEU A 14 -14.75 9.62 4.81
CA LEU A 14 -14.60 10.50 3.65
C LEU A 14 -13.28 10.18 2.94
N TRP A 15 -13.36 9.90 1.65
CA TRP A 15 -12.20 9.72 0.77
C TRP A 15 -11.90 11.02 0.03
N LEU A 16 -10.64 11.49 0.06
CA LEU A 16 -10.19 12.57 -0.82
C LEU A 16 -9.18 12.00 -1.83
N ASP A 17 -9.61 11.90 -3.09
CA ASP A 17 -8.71 11.67 -4.22
C ASP A 17 -7.99 13.00 -4.54
N HIS A 18 -6.67 12.97 -4.48
CA HIS A 18 -5.84 13.94 -5.16
C HIS A 18 -5.01 13.12 -6.12
N GLY A 19 -5.37 13.11 -7.41
CA GLY A 19 -4.52 12.52 -8.45
C GLY A 19 -3.04 12.82 -8.15
N HIS A 20 -2.26 11.75 -7.97
CA HIS A 20 -0.86 11.69 -7.53
C HIS A 20 -0.51 11.74 -6.02
N ILE A 21 -1.46 11.74 -5.08
CA ILE A 21 -1.19 11.68 -3.63
C ILE A 21 -2.08 10.61 -2.96
N GLN A 22 -1.47 9.82 -2.07
CA GLN A 22 -2.10 8.75 -1.30
C GLN A 22 -3.40 9.23 -0.62
N PRO A 23 -4.50 8.44 -0.65
CA PRO A 23 -5.77 8.84 -0.05
C PRO A 23 -5.68 8.90 1.48
N LEU A 24 -6.23 9.95 2.09
CA LEU A 24 -6.32 10.09 3.54
C LEU A 24 -7.71 9.61 4.02
N LEU A 25 -7.75 8.65 4.95
CA LEU A 25 -9.00 8.17 5.56
C LEU A 25 -9.37 9.06 6.76
N ILE A 26 -10.49 9.76 6.68
CA ILE A 26 -11.01 10.58 7.78
C ILE A 26 -12.24 9.88 8.37
N HIS A 27 -12.14 9.43 9.63
CA HIS A 27 -13.29 8.94 10.40
C HIS A 27 -13.99 10.10 11.11
N LEU A 28 -15.31 10.23 10.93
CA LEU A 28 -16.16 11.06 11.77
C LEU A 28 -16.43 10.30 13.09
N ILE A 29 -15.92 10.80 14.21
CA ILE A 29 -16.29 10.29 15.55
C ILE A 29 -17.47 11.09 16.12
N GLU A 30 -18.28 10.46 16.99
CA GLU A 30 -19.55 10.99 17.54
C GLU A 30 -19.46 12.39 18.18
N GLU A 31 -18.26 12.84 18.56
CA GLU A 31 -18.01 14.12 19.24
C GLU A 31 -17.57 15.25 18.28
N GLY A 32 -17.73 15.10 16.96
CA GLY A 32 -17.50 16.18 16.00
C GLY A 32 -16.03 16.63 15.86
N CYS A 33 -15.09 15.85 16.37
CA CYS A 33 -13.66 16.04 16.16
C CYS A 33 -13.17 15.17 14.99
N LEU A 34 -12.35 15.75 14.10
CA LEU A 34 -11.67 15.01 13.05
C LEU A 34 -10.40 14.40 13.64
N ASN A 35 -10.38 13.09 13.85
CA ASN A 35 -9.12 12.39 14.10
C ASN A 35 -8.58 11.90 12.75
N ALA A 36 -7.44 12.45 12.34
CA ALA A 36 -6.66 11.88 11.25
C ALA A 36 -6.13 10.53 11.74
N VAL A 37 -6.83 9.45 11.40
CA VAL A 37 -6.24 8.12 11.47
C VAL A 37 -5.15 8.11 10.40
N PRO A 38 -3.89 7.74 10.69
CA PRO A 38 -2.94 7.50 9.63
C PRO A 38 -3.61 6.48 8.71
N ALA A 39 -3.92 6.89 7.47
CA ALA A 39 -4.23 5.92 6.44
C ALA A 39 -3.06 4.95 6.46
N GLU A 40 -3.32 3.65 6.63
CA GLU A 40 -2.29 2.60 6.58
C GLU A 40 -1.42 2.89 5.36
N THR A 41 -0.27 3.52 5.57
CA THR A 41 0.57 4.00 4.47
C THR A 41 1.29 2.77 3.99
N THR A 42 0.71 2.08 3.01
CA THR A 42 1.40 1.00 2.31
C THR A 42 2.73 1.55 1.81
N VAL A 43 3.82 1.12 2.44
CA VAL A 43 5.17 1.47 1.98
C VAL A 43 5.43 0.60 0.76
N SER A 44 5.49 1.23 -0.42
CA SER A 44 5.73 0.52 -1.68
C SER A 44 7.06 -0.26 -1.61
N GLY A 45 6.99 -1.59 -1.65
CA GLY A 45 8.13 -2.50 -1.52
C GLY A 45 8.25 -3.19 -0.16
N ASP A 46 7.51 -2.75 0.86
CA ASP A 46 7.47 -3.37 2.19
C ASP A 46 6.41 -4.48 2.19
N VAL A 47 6.80 -5.67 1.76
CA VAL A 47 5.88 -6.81 1.64
C VAL A 47 5.74 -7.58 2.94
N ASN A 48 6.68 -7.39 3.86
CA ASN A 48 6.68 -8.03 5.18
C ASN A 48 6.03 -7.14 6.27
N GLY A 49 5.69 -5.89 5.97
CA GLY A 49 5.01 -4.95 6.86
C GLY A 49 5.87 -4.46 8.04
N ASP A 50 7.20 -4.47 7.90
CA ASP A 50 8.12 -4.04 8.97
C ASP A 50 8.41 -2.53 8.98
N GLY A 51 7.85 -1.80 8.01
CA GLY A 51 8.00 -0.36 7.83
C GLY A 51 9.24 0.05 7.04
N THR A 52 10.04 -0.90 6.56
CA THR A 52 11.25 -0.67 5.77
C THR A 52 11.22 -1.49 4.48
N VAL A 53 12.00 -1.08 3.47
CA VAL A 53 12.16 -1.85 2.23
C VAL A 53 13.57 -2.41 2.19
N GLY A 54 13.71 -3.73 2.12
CA GLY A 54 15.02 -4.36 2.16
C GLY A 54 15.09 -5.75 1.55
N ILE A 55 16.20 -6.43 1.83
CA ILE A 55 16.45 -7.78 1.31
C ILE A 55 15.42 -8.78 1.86
N ALA A 56 14.89 -8.55 3.07
CA ALA A 56 13.85 -9.39 3.66
C ALA A 56 12.59 -9.41 2.77
N ASP A 57 12.18 -8.25 2.24
CA ASP A 57 11.05 -8.10 1.32
C ASP A 57 11.28 -8.85 0.01
N ALA A 58 12.46 -8.68 -0.60
CA ALA A 58 12.81 -9.39 -1.83
C ALA A 58 12.81 -10.92 -1.64
N VAL A 59 13.27 -11.41 -0.49
CA VAL A 59 13.24 -12.85 -0.17
C VAL A 59 11.81 -13.33 0.06
N LEU A 60 10.97 -12.54 0.75
CA LEU A 60 9.58 -12.89 0.98
C LEU A 60 8.78 -12.95 -0.32
N LEU A 61 8.93 -11.94 -1.18
CA LEU A 61 8.31 -11.88 -2.50
C LEU A 61 8.75 -13.05 -3.38
N GLN A 62 10.04 -13.40 -3.39
CA GLN A 62 10.54 -14.57 -4.13
C GLN A 62 9.91 -15.88 -3.63
N LYS A 63 9.84 -16.08 -2.31
CA LYS A 63 9.22 -17.29 -1.73
C LYS A 63 7.74 -17.40 -2.10
N TRP A 64 7.04 -16.27 -2.13
CA TRP A 64 5.63 -16.21 -2.51
C TRP A 64 5.45 -16.57 -3.99
N LEU A 65 6.26 -16.02 -4.89
CA LEU A 65 6.25 -16.35 -6.33
C LEU A 65 6.55 -17.83 -6.60
N LEU A 66 7.39 -18.45 -5.77
CA LEU A 66 7.72 -19.87 -5.86
C LEU A 66 6.69 -20.79 -5.17
N ALA A 67 5.61 -20.23 -4.64
CA ALA A 67 4.58 -20.95 -3.88
C ALA A 67 5.16 -21.81 -2.75
N VAL A 68 6.19 -21.29 -2.06
CA VAL A 68 6.79 -21.98 -0.90
C VAL A 68 5.70 -22.12 0.18
N PRO A 69 5.42 -23.35 0.68
CA PRO A 69 4.34 -23.58 1.64
C PRO A 69 4.47 -22.69 2.88
N GLY A 70 3.35 -22.08 3.30
CA GLY A 70 3.29 -21.19 4.47
C GLY A 70 3.84 -19.79 4.24
N THR A 71 4.07 -19.38 2.98
CA THR A 71 4.45 -18.01 2.64
C THR A 71 3.22 -17.17 2.36
N GLU A 72 3.11 -16.03 3.04
CA GLU A 72 2.04 -15.05 2.88
C GLU A 72 2.66 -13.65 2.73
N LEU A 73 2.01 -12.78 1.96
CA LEU A 73 2.37 -11.37 1.88
C LEU A 73 1.48 -10.61 2.85
N ASN A 74 2.08 -9.77 3.71
CA ASN A 74 1.31 -8.94 4.65
C ASN A 74 0.53 -7.86 3.90
N ASP A 75 1.14 -7.29 2.86
CA ASP A 75 0.47 -6.40 1.92
C ASP A 75 0.86 -6.76 0.49
N TRP A 76 -0.05 -7.43 -0.22
CA TRP A 76 0.18 -7.77 -1.62
C TRP A 76 0.21 -6.54 -2.52
N LYS A 77 -0.42 -5.42 -2.13
CA LYS A 77 -0.36 -4.17 -2.90
C LYS A 77 0.99 -3.48 -2.76
N ALA A 78 1.70 -3.73 -1.65
CA ALA A 78 3.09 -3.30 -1.52
C ALA A 78 4.02 -4.06 -2.49
N ALA A 79 3.62 -5.26 -2.90
CA ALA A 79 4.37 -6.11 -3.84
C ALA A 79 4.14 -5.75 -5.32
N ASP A 80 3.01 -5.11 -5.66
CA ASP A 80 2.72 -4.59 -7.00
C ASP A 80 3.47 -3.26 -7.21
N LEU A 81 4.69 -3.38 -7.74
CA LEU A 81 5.63 -2.26 -7.87
C LEU A 81 5.54 -1.55 -9.21
N ASN A 82 4.91 -2.17 -10.20
CA ASN A 82 4.67 -1.59 -11.52
C ASN A 82 3.23 -1.07 -11.70
N SER A 83 2.35 -1.27 -10.71
CA SER A 83 0.94 -0.89 -10.70
C SER A 83 0.13 -1.53 -11.84
N ASP A 84 0.49 -2.74 -12.25
CA ASP A 84 -0.27 -3.53 -13.23
C ASP A 84 -1.35 -4.43 -12.59
N ASN A 85 -1.51 -4.31 -11.27
CA ASN A 85 -2.51 -5.02 -10.47
C ASN A 85 -2.28 -6.54 -10.46
N SER A 86 -1.05 -6.98 -10.75
CA SER A 86 -0.55 -8.33 -10.65
C SER A 86 0.74 -8.33 -9.82
N VAL A 87 1.10 -9.50 -9.28
CA VAL A 87 2.37 -9.68 -8.56
C VAL A 87 3.13 -10.79 -9.26
N ASP A 88 4.20 -10.45 -9.96
CA ASP A 88 4.97 -11.39 -10.76
C ASP A 88 6.50 -11.12 -10.75
N ALA A 89 7.23 -11.73 -11.69
CA ALA A 89 8.67 -11.61 -11.77
C ALA A 89 9.14 -10.20 -12.21
N PHE A 90 8.28 -9.37 -12.81
CA PHE A 90 8.60 -7.98 -13.13
C PHE A 90 8.73 -7.15 -11.85
N ASP A 91 7.85 -7.34 -10.86
CA ASP A 91 7.95 -6.65 -9.56
C ASP A 91 9.28 -6.92 -8.87
N MET A 92 9.82 -8.14 -8.99
CA MET A 92 11.15 -8.49 -8.46
C MET A 92 12.28 -7.61 -9.06
N VAL A 93 12.14 -7.17 -10.31
CA VAL A 93 13.11 -6.26 -10.96
C VAL A 93 13.04 -4.88 -10.31
N PHE A 94 11.83 -4.36 -10.09
CA PHE A 94 11.60 -3.09 -9.41
C PHE A 94 12.06 -3.13 -7.95
N MET A 95 11.81 -4.24 -7.25
CA MET A 95 12.25 -4.47 -5.87
C MET A 95 13.78 -4.40 -5.77
N ARG A 96 14.48 -5.10 -6.66
CA ARG A 96 15.95 -5.06 -6.72
C ARG A 96 16.46 -3.64 -6.99
N ASN A 97 15.83 -2.92 -7.92
CA ASN A 97 16.24 -1.56 -8.25
C ASN A 97 16.05 -0.60 -7.06
N LYS A 98 14.97 -0.75 -6.28
CA LYS A 98 14.76 -0.01 -5.03
C LYS A 98 15.89 -0.28 -4.03
N ILE A 99 16.14 -1.55 -3.69
CA ILE A 99 17.14 -1.95 -2.69
C ILE A 99 18.57 -1.50 -3.08
N VAL A 100 18.91 -1.54 -4.37
CA VAL A 100 20.26 -1.18 -4.85
C VAL A 100 20.44 0.34 -5.00
N SER A 101 19.35 1.10 -5.11
CA SER A 101 19.38 2.55 -5.29
C SER A 101 19.37 3.33 -3.97
N GLU A 102 19.34 2.65 -2.83
CA GLU A 102 19.59 3.22 -1.49
C GLU A 102 21.10 3.32 -1.19
#